data_AF-A0A1X6ZRC4-F1
#
_entry.id   AF-A0A1X6ZRC4-F1
#
_cell.length_a   1.000
_cell.length_b   1.000
_cell.length_c   1.000
_cell.angle_alpha   90.00
_cell.angle_beta   90.00
_cell.angle_gamma   90.00
#
_symmetry.space_group_name_H-M   'P 1'
#
loop_
_entity.id
_entity.type
_entity.pdbx_description
1 polymer ?
#
loop_
_entity_poly.entity_id
_entity_poly.type
_entity_poly.pdbx_seq_one_letter_code
_entity_poly.pdbx_strand_id
1 'polypeptide(L)'
;MRGGMRGLSIDEQRGLVGELAFLRTLVEHLGALKAVEAWKGPDKSAKDFELPSLFFEIKARRSAAHPKVRISSESQLMDIEGARLFLRVQDVDTSIGSEGANLKHHVDSTAVLFDDDIMALDIWEQCLAATRYSPETVEEERRWQLGAVRTFEVLEGFPRIIPPILSGVEDIGYSIRLDACADFESNVDLNTILFEDRANV
;
A
#
# COMPACT_ATOMS: atom_id res chain seq x y z
N MET A 1 5.42 9.93 31.01
CA MET A 1 5.95 10.64 29.83
C MET A 1 6.93 9.70 29.13
N ARG A 2 6.52 9.03 28.05
CA ARG A 2 7.41 8.22 27.21
C ARG A 2 7.91 9.13 26.07
N GLY A 3 9.21 9.38 26.02
CA GLY A 3 9.83 10.05 24.87
C GLY A 3 9.59 9.20 23.63
N GLY A 4 8.61 9.58 22.81
CA GLY A 4 8.28 8.87 21.59
C GLY A 4 9.45 8.96 20.61
N MET A 5 9.84 7.83 20.04
CA MET A 5 10.75 7.80 18.89
C MET A 5 10.24 8.79 17.85
N ARG A 6 11.04 9.81 17.50
CA ARG A 6 10.68 10.76 16.46
C ARG A 6 10.73 10.03 15.10
N GLY A 7 9.63 10.03 14.37
CA GLY A 7 9.54 9.51 13.00
C GLY A 7 8.91 8.12 12.83
N LEU A 8 8.87 7.67 11.58
CA LEU A 8 8.38 6.34 11.18
C LEU A 8 9.37 5.25 11.61
N SER A 9 8.87 4.15 12.16
CA SER A 9 9.67 2.94 12.38
C SER A 9 10.09 2.32 11.05
N ILE A 10 11.09 1.43 11.06
CA ILE A 10 11.59 0.76 9.83
C ILE A 10 10.46 0.06 9.05
N ASP A 11 9.54 -0.63 9.73
CA ASP A 11 8.45 -1.31 9.04
C ASP A 11 7.41 -0.34 8.47
N GLU A 12 7.20 0.80 9.12
CA GLU A 12 6.31 1.85 8.60
C GLU A 12 6.94 2.60 7.42
N GLN A 13 8.25 2.85 7.47
CA GLN A 13 8.97 3.38 6.30
C GLN A 13 8.88 2.40 5.12
N ARG A 14 9.00 1.09 5.38
CA ARG A 14 8.85 0.06 4.35
C ARG A 14 7.45 0.08 3.74
N GLY A 15 6.42 0.17 4.58
CA GLY A 15 5.02 0.31 4.18
C GLY A 15 4.83 1.52 3.26
N LEU A 16 5.26 2.70 3.73
CA LEU A 16 5.18 3.94 2.96
C LEU A 16 5.91 3.84 1.62
N VAL A 17 7.12 3.27 1.57
CA VAL A 17 7.83 3.04 0.29
C VAL A 17 7.02 2.16 -0.67
N GLY A 18 6.33 1.13 -0.16
CA GLY A 18 5.46 0.25 -0.95
C GLY A 18 4.22 0.98 -1.49
N GLU A 19 3.57 1.78 -0.65
CA GLU A 19 2.43 2.62 -1.05
C GLU A 19 2.83 3.66 -2.10
N LEU A 20 3.92 4.40 -1.86
CA LEU A 20 4.44 5.38 -2.82
C LEU A 20 4.80 4.74 -4.16
N ALA A 21 5.37 3.54 -4.16
CA ALA A 21 5.63 2.81 -5.40
C ALA A 21 4.35 2.49 -6.18
N PHE A 22 3.28 2.09 -5.50
CA PHE A 22 1.99 1.87 -6.15
C PHE A 22 1.35 3.19 -6.61
N LEU A 23 1.42 4.26 -5.82
CA LEU A 23 0.92 5.58 -6.19
C LEU A 23 1.57 6.07 -7.50
N ARG A 24 2.91 5.99 -7.61
CA ARG A 24 3.62 6.32 -8.86
C ARG A 24 3.11 5.48 -10.04
N THR A 25 2.89 4.18 -9.83
CA THR A 25 2.32 3.29 -10.87
C THR A 25 0.91 3.72 -11.27
N LEU A 26 0.06 4.12 -10.31
CA LEU A 26 -1.29 4.59 -10.58
C LEU A 26 -1.29 5.92 -11.35
N VAL A 27 -0.37 6.83 -11.05
CA VAL A 27 -0.22 8.08 -11.81
C VAL A 27 0.02 7.82 -13.29
N GLU A 28 0.86 6.82 -13.63
CA GLU A 28 1.13 6.43 -15.03
C GLU A 28 -0.13 5.96 -15.79
N HIS A 29 -1.12 5.40 -15.09
CA HIS A 29 -2.32 4.82 -15.70
C HIS A 29 -3.55 5.75 -15.63
N LEU A 30 -3.72 6.49 -14.54
CA LEU A 30 -4.92 7.27 -14.25
C LEU A 30 -4.70 8.79 -14.30
N GLY A 31 -3.43 9.23 -14.31
CA GLY A 31 -3.03 10.62 -14.13
C GLY A 31 -2.91 11.03 -12.66
N ALA A 32 -2.24 12.16 -12.45
CA ALA A 32 -1.86 12.70 -11.13
C ALA A 32 -3.04 12.81 -10.15
N LEU A 33 -4.07 13.58 -10.53
CA LEU A 33 -5.21 13.87 -9.66
C LEU A 33 -5.97 12.61 -9.21
N LYS A 34 -6.35 11.75 -10.16
CA LYS A 34 -7.10 10.53 -9.83
C LYS A 34 -6.30 9.56 -8.95
N ALA A 35 -5.00 9.44 -9.20
CA ALA A 35 -4.15 8.54 -8.45
C ALA A 35 -3.98 9.00 -7.00
N VAL A 36 -3.77 10.30 -6.75
CA VAL A 36 -3.63 10.83 -5.39
C VAL A 36 -4.97 10.86 -4.65
N GLU A 37 -6.08 11.16 -5.31
CA GLU A 37 -7.42 11.06 -4.71
C GLU A 37 -7.74 9.65 -4.22
N ALA A 38 -7.26 8.63 -4.95
CA ALA A 38 -7.45 7.23 -4.60
C ALA A 38 -6.61 6.78 -3.40
N TRP A 39 -5.52 7.47 -3.03
CA TRP A 39 -4.64 7.05 -1.94
C TRP A 39 -5.23 7.41 -0.58
N LYS A 40 -5.75 6.41 0.14
CA LYS A 40 -6.42 6.53 1.45
C LYS A 40 -5.64 5.95 2.62
N GLY A 41 -4.49 5.32 2.37
CA GLY A 41 -3.58 4.81 3.39
C GLY A 41 -3.26 5.81 4.50
N PRO A 42 -2.90 7.09 4.18
CA PRO A 42 -2.59 8.11 5.19
C PRO A 42 -3.75 8.44 6.13
N ASP A 43 -5.00 8.31 5.66
CA ASP A 43 -6.21 8.55 6.45
C ASP A 43 -6.55 7.40 7.41
N LYS A 44 -5.73 6.34 7.43
CA LYS A 44 -5.99 5.08 8.14
C LYS A 44 -7.32 4.45 7.71
N SER A 45 -7.67 4.60 6.43
CA SER A 45 -8.78 3.85 5.86
C SER A 45 -8.51 2.34 5.99
N ALA A 46 -9.57 1.55 5.88
CA ALA A 46 -9.45 0.10 5.89
C ALA A 46 -8.59 -0.40 4.72
N LYS A 47 -8.60 0.31 3.58
CA LYS A 47 -7.83 -0.02 2.38
C LYS A 47 -6.90 1.13 2.02
N ASP A 48 -5.74 0.81 1.48
CA ASP A 48 -4.74 1.83 1.14
C ASP A 48 -5.12 2.64 -0.12
N PHE A 49 -5.80 2.02 -1.09
CA PHE A 49 -6.28 2.70 -2.30
C PHE A 49 -7.73 2.35 -2.63
N GLU A 50 -8.51 3.38 -2.94
CA GLU A 50 -9.95 3.29 -3.22
C GLU A 50 -10.27 3.99 -4.54
N LEU A 51 -10.69 3.21 -5.52
CA LEU A 51 -11.15 3.64 -6.83
C LEU A 51 -12.63 3.20 -7.00
N PRO A 52 -13.36 3.76 -7.98
CA PRO A 52 -14.71 3.29 -8.28
C PRO A 52 -14.75 1.77 -8.52
N SER A 53 -15.44 1.03 -7.64
CA SER A 53 -15.57 -0.44 -7.67
C SER A 53 -14.26 -1.24 -7.63
N LEU A 54 -13.13 -0.62 -7.27
CA LEU A 54 -11.81 -1.24 -7.23
C LEU A 54 -11.04 -0.79 -5.98
N PHE A 55 -10.55 -1.74 -5.21
CA PHE A 55 -9.84 -1.46 -3.96
C PHE A 55 -8.52 -2.22 -3.93
N PHE A 56 -7.48 -1.58 -3.39
CA PHE A 56 -6.18 -2.21 -3.20
C PHE A 56 -5.71 -2.04 -1.76
N GLU A 57 -5.28 -3.16 -1.18
CA GLU A 57 -4.53 -3.21 0.07
C GLU A 57 -3.05 -3.49 -0.27
N ILE A 58 -2.15 -2.60 0.15
CA ILE A 58 -0.73 -2.65 -0.19
C ILE A 58 0.06 -3.19 0.99
N LYS A 59 0.78 -4.30 0.78
CA LYS A 59 1.68 -4.86 1.79
C LYS A 59 3.11 -4.87 1.30
N ALA A 60 3.98 -4.17 2.02
CA ALA A 60 5.42 -4.21 1.80
C ALA A 60 6.09 -5.26 2.71
N ARG A 61 7.01 -6.05 2.17
CA ARG A 61 7.74 -7.08 2.94
C ARG A 61 9.21 -7.17 2.54
N ARG A 62 10.05 -7.72 3.42
CA ARG A 62 11.43 -8.10 3.08
C ARG A 62 11.41 -9.31 2.15
N SER A 63 12.17 -9.26 1.06
CA SER A 63 12.23 -10.38 0.09
C SER A 63 12.70 -11.68 0.77
N ALA A 64 13.78 -11.59 1.55
CA ALA A 64 14.43 -12.70 2.24
C ALA A 64 13.67 -13.27 3.45
N ALA A 65 12.55 -12.66 3.86
CA ALA A 65 11.74 -13.20 4.95
C ALA A 65 10.93 -14.42 4.49
N HIS A 66 10.34 -15.15 5.43
CA HIS A 66 9.29 -16.13 5.09
C HIS A 66 8.17 -15.47 4.28
N PRO A 67 7.65 -16.11 3.22
CA PRO A 67 6.68 -15.53 2.30
C PRO A 67 5.32 -15.41 2.98
N LYS A 68 5.17 -14.39 3.82
CA LYS A 68 3.93 -14.03 4.52
C LYS A 68 3.78 -12.51 4.57
N VAL A 69 2.55 -12.07 4.75
CA VAL A 69 2.18 -10.66 5.00
C VAL A 69 1.32 -10.54 6.24
N ARG A 70 1.44 -9.43 6.96
CA ARG A 70 0.66 -9.12 8.16
C ARG A 70 -0.55 -8.29 7.75
N ILE A 71 -1.74 -8.70 8.18
CA ILE A 71 -3.01 -7.98 7.99
C ILE A 71 -3.44 -7.38 9.33
N SER A 72 -3.22 -6.09 9.52
CA SER A 72 -3.36 -5.39 10.81
C SER A 72 -4.79 -5.32 11.34
N SER A 73 -5.79 -5.44 10.47
CA SER A 73 -7.20 -5.59 10.83
C SER A 73 -7.93 -6.45 9.80
N GLU A 74 -8.92 -7.22 10.24
CA GLU A 74 -9.90 -7.91 9.41
C GLU A 74 -10.59 -6.99 8.39
N SER A 75 -10.80 -5.71 8.72
CA SER A 75 -11.39 -4.72 7.82
C SER A 75 -10.59 -4.53 6.54
N GLN A 76 -9.27 -4.73 6.58
CA GLN A 76 -8.38 -4.55 5.43
C GLN A 76 -8.59 -5.55 4.31
N LEU A 77 -9.22 -6.70 4.58
CA LEU A 77 -9.55 -7.68 3.55
C LEU A 77 -11.05 -8.00 3.51
N MET A 78 -11.87 -7.15 4.14
CA MET A 78 -13.31 -7.29 4.11
C MET A 78 -13.86 -6.97 2.71
N ASP A 79 -14.83 -7.79 2.27
CA ASP A 79 -15.53 -7.60 1.01
C ASP A 79 -16.25 -6.25 0.96
N ILE A 80 -16.33 -5.72 -0.25
CA ILE A 80 -17.11 -4.53 -0.57
C ILE A 80 -18.10 -4.95 -1.65
N GLU A 81 -19.39 -4.84 -1.34
CA GLU A 81 -20.46 -5.27 -2.25
C GLU A 81 -20.34 -4.54 -3.61
N GLY A 82 -20.34 -5.32 -4.69
CA GLY A 82 -20.24 -4.78 -6.05
C GLY A 82 -18.84 -4.29 -6.47
N ALA A 83 -17.80 -4.52 -5.66
CA ALA A 83 -16.44 -4.11 -5.95
C ALA A 83 -15.45 -5.27 -5.95
N ARG A 84 -14.30 -5.08 -6.62
CA ARG A 84 -13.16 -5.99 -6.56
C ARG A 84 -12.15 -5.47 -5.54
N LEU A 85 -11.52 -6.39 -4.82
CA LEU A 85 -10.50 -6.09 -3.85
C LEU A 85 -9.23 -6.86 -4.21
N PHE A 86 -8.10 -6.19 -4.20
CA PHE A 86 -6.80 -6.78 -4.45
C PHE A 86 -5.87 -6.59 -3.26
N LEU A 87 -5.14 -7.65 -2.92
CA LEU A 87 -3.97 -7.58 -2.06
C LEU A 87 -2.73 -7.49 -2.96
N ARG A 88 -2.04 -6.35 -2.93
CA ARG A 88 -0.81 -6.16 -3.70
C ARG A 88 0.39 -6.19 -2.77
N VAL A 89 1.27 -7.15 -2.98
CA VAL A 89 2.45 -7.40 -2.14
C VAL A 89 3.70 -6.98 -2.88
N GLN A 90 4.39 -5.98 -2.34
CA GLN A 90 5.65 -5.46 -2.86
C GLN A 90 6.80 -5.95 -1.98
N ASP A 91 7.78 -6.62 -2.58
CA ASP A 91 9.05 -6.82 -1.90
C ASP A 91 9.77 -5.46 -1.85
N VAL A 92 10.13 -5.03 -0.65
CA VAL A 92 10.87 -3.80 -0.37
C VAL A 92 11.99 -4.20 0.58
N ASP A 93 13.24 -4.04 0.17
CA ASP A 93 14.42 -4.35 0.99
C ASP A 93 15.12 -3.09 1.46
N THR A 94 15.96 -3.22 2.48
CA THR A 94 16.75 -2.11 3.01
C THR A 94 18.19 -2.50 3.30
N SER A 95 19.09 -1.54 3.10
CA SER A 95 20.52 -1.64 3.33
C SER A 95 21.04 -0.31 3.93
N ILE A 96 22.28 -0.32 4.42
CA ILE A 96 23.00 0.88 4.85
C ILE A 96 24.10 1.15 3.82
N GLY A 97 24.19 2.38 3.33
CA GLY A 97 25.21 2.78 2.37
C GLY A 97 24.91 4.13 1.72
N SER A 98 25.78 4.55 0.79
CA SER A 98 25.63 5.82 0.07
C SER A 98 24.79 5.71 -1.21
N GLU A 99 24.78 4.55 -1.85
CA GLU A 99 24.17 4.31 -3.17
C GLU A 99 22.69 3.93 -3.08
N GLY A 100 21.84 4.50 -3.95
CA GLY A 100 20.40 4.26 -4.04
C GLY A 100 19.54 5.30 -3.32
N ALA A 101 18.21 5.07 -3.29
CA ALA A 101 17.24 6.01 -2.71
C ALA A 101 16.98 5.74 -1.21
N ASN A 102 17.07 6.79 -0.40
CA ASN A 102 16.51 6.79 0.96
C ASN A 102 15.02 7.16 0.94
N LEU A 103 14.35 7.19 2.10
CA LEU A 103 12.91 7.49 2.16
C LEU A 103 12.57 8.88 1.62
N LYS A 104 13.40 9.89 1.93
CA LYS A 104 13.21 11.25 1.43
C LYS A 104 13.22 11.28 -0.10
N HIS A 105 14.16 10.57 -0.73
CA HIS A 105 14.19 10.46 -2.19
C HIS A 105 12.92 9.80 -2.77
N HIS A 106 12.37 8.77 -2.12
CA HIS A 106 11.10 8.16 -2.55
C HIS A 106 9.93 9.15 -2.45
N VAL A 107 9.87 9.96 -1.39
CA VAL A 107 8.86 11.01 -1.22
C VAL A 107 9.03 12.10 -2.28
N ASP A 108 10.23 12.68 -2.40
CA ASP A 108 10.52 13.77 -3.34
C ASP A 108 10.26 13.35 -4.79
N SER A 109 10.70 12.15 -5.19
CA SER A 109 10.45 11.63 -6.54
C SER A 109 8.98 11.35 -6.84
N THR A 110 8.17 11.11 -5.81
CA THR A 110 6.70 10.98 -5.97
C THR A 110 6.05 12.36 -6.06
N ALA A 111 6.52 13.33 -5.28
CA ALA A 111 6.00 14.70 -5.28
C ALA A 111 6.10 15.36 -6.66
N VAL A 112 7.20 15.15 -7.39
CA VAL A 112 7.42 15.68 -8.76
C VAL A 112 6.31 15.29 -9.74
N LEU A 113 5.61 14.16 -9.51
CA LEU A 113 4.52 13.74 -10.37
C LEU A 113 3.27 14.62 -10.30
N PHE A 114 3.20 15.51 -9.30
CA PHE A 114 2.06 16.39 -9.05
C PHE A 114 2.36 17.87 -9.36
N ASP A 115 3.60 18.22 -9.71
CA ASP A 115 4.05 19.62 -9.87
C ASP A 115 3.23 20.42 -10.92
N ASP A 116 2.74 19.74 -11.96
CA ASP A 116 1.97 20.36 -13.05
C ASP A 116 0.45 20.45 -12.78
N ASP A 117 -0.03 19.89 -11.66
CA ASP A 117 -1.45 19.87 -11.26
C ASP A 117 -1.61 20.38 -9.83
N ILE A 118 -2.00 21.66 -9.71
CA ILE A 118 -2.16 22.34 -8.42
C ILE A 118 -3.12 21.61 -7.48
N MET A 119 -4.19 21.01 -8.01
CA MET A 119 -5.15 20.28 -7.18
C MET A 119 -4.56 18.97 -6.69
N ALA A 120 -3.86 18.23 -7.55
CA ALA A 120 -3.19 17.00 -7.16
C ALA A 120 -2.08 17.26 -6.13
N LEU A 121 -1.34 18.36 -6.28
CA LEU A 121 -0.28 18.76 -5.35
C LEU A 121 -0.83 19.08 -3.97
N ASP A 122 -1.91 19.85 -3.86
CA ASP A 122 -2.56 20.16 -2.57
C ASP A 122 -3.04 18.89 -1.85
N ILE A 123 -3.68 17.96 -2.57
CA ILE A 123 -4.11 16.66 -2.00
C ILE A 123 -2.90 15.84 -1.55
N TRP A 124 -1.85 15.77 -2.37
CA TRP A 124 -0.61 15.07 -2.01
C TRP A 124 0.02 15.61 -0.72
N GLU A 125 0.12 16.93 -0.59
CA GLU A 125 0.67 17.58 0.61
C GLU A 125 -0.16 17.27 1.86
N GLN A 126 -1.50 17.31 1.74
CA GLN A 126 -2.41 16.93 2.82
C GLN A 126 -2.28 15.45 3.21
N CYS A 127 -2.25 14.55 2.23
CA CYS A 127 -2.04 13.12 2.46
C CYS A 127 -0.70 12.86 3.14
N LEU A 128 0.39 13.46 2.66
CA LEU A 128 1.72 13.27 3.26
C LEU A 128 1.75 13.81 4.70
N ALA A 129 1.11 14.95 4.98
CA ALA A 129 1.00 15.53 6.32
C ALA A 129 0.16 14.69 7.29
N ALA A 130 -0.79 13.88 6.79
CA ALA A 130 -1.56 12.93 7.60
C ALA A 130 -0.73 11.71 8.02
N THR A 131 0.38 11.43 7.33
CA THR A 131 1.33 10.39 7.75
C THR A 131 2.20 10.84 8.93
N ARG A 132 3.06 9.96 9.44
CA ARG A 132 4.10 10.32 10.43
C ARG A 132 5.48 10.58 9.79
N TYR A 133 5.52 10.73 8.47
CA TYR A 133 6.74 11.08 7.76
C TYR A 133 7.22 12.48 8.15
N SER A 134 8.53 12.61 8.38
CA SER A 134 9.20 13.90 8.58
C SER A 134 10.59 13.79 7.96
N PRO A 135 10.95 14.66 7.01
CA PRO A 135 12.27 14.65 6.35
C PRO A 135 13.43 14.67 7.35
N GLU A 136 13.27 15.38 8.47
CA GLU A 136 14.28 15.55 9.52
C GLU A 136 14.55 14.26 10.31
N THR A 137 13.66 13.28 10.22
CA THR A 137 13.78 11.98 10.90
C THR A 137 14.28 10.87 9.98
N VAL A 138 14.50 11.17 8.70
CA VAL A 138 14.99 10.20 7.72
C VAL A 138 16.48 9.92 7.96
N GLU A 139 16.81 8.65 8.13
CA GLU A 139 18.20 8.20 8.21
C GLU A 139 18.88 8.32 6.84
N GLU A 140 19.85 9.23 6.73
CA GLU A 140 20.46 9.60 5.45
C GLU A 140 21.17 8.44 4.75
N GLU A 141 21.69 7.45 5.48
CA GLU A 141 22.43 6.28 4.97
C GLU A 141 21.52 5.07 4.71
N ARG A 142 20.26 5.11 5.15
CA ARG A 142 19.33 4.01 4.92
C ARG A 142 18.84 4.04 3.49
N ARG A 143 18.90 2.90 2.81
CA ARG A 143 18.48 2.75 1.42
C ARG A 143 17.29 1.80 1.34
N TRP A 144 16.38 2.07 0.41
CA TRP A 144 15.17 1.29 0.17
C TRP A 144 15.15 0.83 -1.29
N GLN A 145 15.12 -0.48 -1.49
CA GLN A 145 15.11 -1.13 -2.80
C GLN A 145 13.74 -1.77 -3.06
N LEU A 146 13.12 -1.43 -4.17
CA LEU A 146 11.89 -2.08 -4.64
C LEU A 146 12.25 -3.37 -5.40
N GLY A 147 11.52 -4.45 -5.12
CA GLY A 147 11.69 -5.76 -5.73
C GLY A 147 10.44 -6.25 -6.47
N ALA A 148 10.18 -7.54 -6.40
CA ALA A 148 9.04 -8.17 -7.06
C ALA A 148 7.70 -7.69 -6.51
N VAL A 149 6.71 -7.62 -7.40
CA VAL A 149 5.30 -7.34 -7.08
C VAL A 149 4.50 -8.60 -7.35
N ARG A 150 3.58 -8.94 -6.45
CA ARG A 150 2.56 -9.97 -6.66
C ARG A 150 1.20 -9.37 -6.31
N THR A 151 0.21 -9.59 -7.16
CA THR A 151 -1.15 -9.06 -6.97
C THR A 151 -2.10 -10.23 -6.85
N PHE A 152 -2.91 -10.25 -5.79
CA PHE A 152 -3.88 -11.30 -5.56
C PHE A 152 -5.28 -10.70 -5.53
N GLU A 153 -6.23 -11.30 -6.25
CA GLU A 153 -7.63 -10.91 -6.14
C GLU A 153 -8.26 -11.60 -4.92
N VAL A 154 -8.86 -10.80 -4.05
CA VAL A 154 -9.46 -11.28 -2.80
C VAL A 154 -10.87 -11.73 -3.12
N LEU A 155 -11.01 -13.03 -3.40
CA LEU A 155 -12.26 -13.70 -3.75
C LEU A 155 -12.72 -14.67 -2.66
N GLU A 156 -13.85 -15.34 -2.89
CA GLU A 156 -14.28 -16.46 -2.07
C GLU A 156 -13.18 -17.53 -1.99
N GLY A 157 -12.90 -18.02 -0.79
CA GLY A 157 -11.82 -18.97 -0.52
C GLY A 157 -10.44 -18.34 -0.28
N PHE A 158 -10.26 -17.04 -0.51
CA PHE A 158 -9.01 -16.35 -0.20
C PHE A 158 -8.70 -16.46 1.31
N PRO A 159 -7.46 -16.75 1.74
CA PRO A 159 -7.14 -16.88 3.16
C PRO A 159 -7.30 -15.54 3.90
N ARG A 160 -8.42 -15.36 4.61
CA ARG A 160 -8.69 -14.16 5.41
C ARG A 160 -9.62 -14.47 6.58
N ILE A 161 -9.68 -13.56 7.55
CA ILE A 161 -10.70 -13.61 8.61
C ILE A 161 -11.90 -12.80 8.14
N ILE A 162 -13.06 -13.45 8.07
CA ILE A 162 -14.34 -12.85 7.66
C ILE A 162 -15.25 -12.75 8.92
N PRO A 163 -15.97 -11.63 9.14
CA PRO A 163 -16.98 -11.53 10.20
C PRO A 163 -18.06 -12.63 10.11
N PRO A 164 -18.82 -12.92 11.20
CA PRO A 164 -18.91 -12.16 12.43
C PRO A 164 -17.77 -12.45 13.41
N ILE A 165 -17.12 -11.39 13.86
CA ILE A 165 -16.22 -11.42 15.00
C ILE A 165 -17.07 -11.52 16.28
N LEU A 166 -16.64 -12.34 17.25
CA LEU A 166 -17.35 -12.50 18.51
C LEU A 166 -17.36 -11.19 19.32
N SER A 167 -18.49 -10.90 19.98
CA SER A 167 -18.61 -9.73 20.85
C SER A 167 -17.54 -9.73 21.94
N GLY A 168 -16.88 -8.59 22.14
CA GLY A 168 -15.77 -8.41 23.09
C GLY A 168 -14.37 -8.71 22.52
N VAL A 169 -14.25 -9.06 21.24
CA VAL A 169 -12.96 -9.19 20.55
C VAL A 169 -12.66 -7.92 19.77
N GLU A 170 -11.49 -7.33 20.02
CA GLU A 170 -10.99 -6.10 19.40
C GLU A 170 -9.54 -6.30 18.92
N ASP A 171 -9.04 -5.39 18.08
CA ASP A 171 -7.64 -5.35 17.59
C ASP A 171 -7.14 -6.65 16.95
N ILE A 172 -7.99 -7.31 16.15
CA ILE A 172 -7.61 -8.55 15.45
C ILE A 172 -6.53 -8.25 14.44
N GLY A 173 -5.46 -9.03 14.49
CA GLY A 173 -4.56 -9.07 13.37
C GLY A 173 -3.88 -10.41 13.21
N TYR A 174 -3.67 -10.78 11.96
CA TYR A 174 -3.19 -12.09 11.56
C TYR A 174 -2.14 -11.97 10.45
N SER A 175 -1.52 -13.09 10.11
CA SER A 175 -0.62 -13.17 8.97
C SER A 175 -1.12 -14.20 7.99
N ILE A 176 -0.99 -13.90 6.70
CA ILE A 176 -1.32 -14.82 5.60
C ILE A 176 0.00 -15.28 4.99
N ARG A 177 0.14 -16.58 4.76
CA ARG A 177 1.27 -17.11 3.97
C ARG A 177 0.94 -16.96 2.49
N LEU A 178 1.88 -16.44 1.71
CA LEU A 178 1.67 -16.13 0.28
C LEU A 178 1.59 -17.39 -0.58
N ASP A 179 2.19 -18.51 -0.16
CA ASP A 179 2.04 -19.81 -0.83
C ASP A 179 0.58 -20.29 -0.81
N ALA A 180 -0.16 -19.98 0.25
CA ALA A 180 -1.60 -20.28 0.35
C ALA A 180 -2.48 -19.32 -0.49
N CYS A 181 -1.91 -18.30 -1.11
CA CYS A 181 -2.62 -17.36 -1.99
C CYS A 181 -2.39 -17.65 -3.48
N ALA A 182 -1.61 -18.68 -3.84
CA ALA A 182 -1.17 -18.92 -5.22
C ALA A 182 -2.32 -19.01 -6.23
N ASP A 183 -3.43 -19.66 -5.86
CA ASP A 183 -4.62 -19.80 -6.73
C ASP A 183 -5.37 -18.49 -6.97
N PHE A 184 -5.05 -17.44 -6.20
CA PHE A 184 -5.66 -16.12 -6.29
C PHE A 184 -4.73 -15.08 -6.94
N GLU A 185 -3.52 -15.48 -7.34
CA GLU A 185 -2.58 -14.58 -7.99
C GLU A 185 -3.10 -14.16 -9.36
N SER A 186 -3.26 -12.85 -9.56
CA SER A 186 -3.71 -12.30 -10.83
C SER A 186 -2.56 -12.32 -11.84
N ASN A 187 -2.78 -13.02 -12.96
CA ASN A 187 -1.88 -13.00 -14.12
C ASN A 187 -2.16 -11.83 -15.07
N VAL A 188 -3.10 -10.96 -14.70
CA VAL A 188 -3.57 -9.83 -15.51
C VAL A 188 -2.79 -8.57 -15.12
N ASP A 189 -2.40 -7.76 -16.10
CA ASP A 189 -1.70 -6.51 -15.85
C ASP A 189 -2.61 -5.46 -15.18
N LEU A 190 -1.98 -4.47 -14.53
CA LEU A 190 -2.72 -3.44 -13.78
C LEU A 190 -3.64 -2.63 -14.70
N ASN A 191 -3.23 -2.35 -15.94
CA ASN A 191 -4.04 -1.63 -16.90
C ASN A 191 -5.37 -2.34 -17.16
N THR A 192 -5.32 -3.65 -17.37
CA THR A 192 -6.53 -4.46 -17.55
C THR A 192 -7.36 -4.48 -16.26
N ILE A 193 -6.76 -4.62 -15.07
CA ILE A 193 -7.51 -4.54 -13.81
C ILE A 193 -8.24 -3.19 -13.66
N LEU A 194 -7.60 -2.08 -14.03
CA LEU A 194 -8.14 -0.73 -13.86
C LEU A 194 -9.27 -0.40 -14.84
N PHE A 195 -9.28 -1.01 -16.03
CA PHE A 195 -10.19 -0.65 -17.12
C PHE A 195 -11.09 -1.79 -17.59
N GLU A 196 -11.03 -2.96 -16.94
CA GLU A 196 -11.99 -4.04 -17.18
C GLU A 196 -13.35 -3.67 -16.58
N ASP A 197 -14.24 -3.17 -17.43
CA ASP A 197 -15.65 -2.97 -17.11
C ASP A 197 -16.32 -4.32 -16.82
N ARG A 198 -17.22 -4.35 -15.83
CA ARG A 198 -18.28 -5.38 -15.79
C ARG A 198 -19.28 -5.13 -16.94
N ALA A 199 -18.85 -5.29 -18.18
CA ALA A 199 -19.75 -5.67 -19.25
C ALA A 199 -19.99 -7.18 -19.09
N ASN A 200 -21.02 -7.54 -18.32
CA ASN A 200 -21.68 -8.86 -18.18
C ASN A 200 -21.80 -9.31 -16.71
N VAL A 201 -22.76 -8.72 -15.99
CA VAL A 201 -23.69 -9.46 -15.11
C VAL A 201 -25.07 -8.87 -15.33
#